data_AF-A0A7X9FSP7-F1
#
_entry.id   AF-A0A7X9FSP7-F1
#
_cell.length_a   1.000
_cell.length_b   1.000
_cell.length_c   1.000
_cell.angle_alpha   90.00
_cell.angle_beta   90.00
_cell.angle_gamma   90.00
#
_symmetry.space_group_name_H-M   'P 1'
#
loop_
_entity.id
_entity.type
_entity.pdbx_description
1 polymer ?
#
loop_
_entity_poly.entity_id
_entity_poly.type
_entity_poly.pdbx_seq_one_letter_code
_entity_poly.pdbx_strand_id
1 'polypeptide(L)'
;IGIIFACVYFARKNKISILHCMDLCALCSGPGIFFGRIANFINGELVGREAPSWLKWGVRFPQDILSWPSHDTERLLSLSPIVEKLGASKEYWQHAVENLPNSHSAQVFINSMLSRIIDAVQHSNIAIMDTLAPILTLRHPSQIYEALMEGLIVFLLLLFVWRKARKPGIISGYFLIFYSAVRIFCEEFRMPDLQIGFQLFGLTRGQWLSIIMISLGMICIIYWAKRPVEKLGGWLDSQ
;
A
#
# COMPACT_ATOMS: atom_id res chain seq x y z
N ILE A 1 -14.50 9.54 -2.32
CA ILE A 1 -15.67 10.38 -2.73
C ILE A 1 -16.84 9.51 -3.16
N GLY A 2 -16.69 8.63 -4.17
CA GLY A 2 -17.78 7.77 -4.66
C GLY A 2 -18.49 6.93 -3.58
N ILE A 3 -17.73 6.30 -2.66
CA ILE A 3 -18.31 5.52 -1.57
C ILE A 3 -19.22 6.35 -0.64
N ILE A 4 -18.87 7.61 -0.37
CA ILE A 4 -19.67 8.50 0.49
C ILE A 4 -21.00 8.79 -0.20
N PHE A 5 -20.98 9.14 -1.49
CA PHE A 5 -22.19 9.35 -2.27
C PHE A 5 -23.06 8.10 -2.34
N ALA A 6 -22.46 6.93 -2.52
CA ALA A 6 -23.16 5.65 -2.52
C ALA A 6 -23.81 5.34 -1.16
N CYS A 7 -23.06 5.44 -0.05
CA CYS A 7 -23.61 5.20 1.30
C CYS A 7 -24.74 6.24 1.60
N VAL A 8 -24.61 7.51 1.19
CA VAL A 8 -25.67 8.55 1.34
C VAL A 8 -26.91 8.25 0.48
N TYR A 9 -26.73 7.94 -0.81
CA TYR A 9 -27.83 7.63 -1.73
C TYR A 9 -28.60 6.40 -1.26
N PHE A 10 -27.88 5.32 -0.94
CA PHE A 10 -28.47 4.07 -0.46
C PHE A 10 -29.24 4.27 0.86
N ALA A 11 -28.64 4.98 1.83
CA ALA A 11 -29.27 5.28 3.10
C ALA A 11 -30.57 6.07 2.93
N ARG A 12 -30.55 7.12 2.11
CA ARG A 12 -31.75 7.94 1.84
C ARG A 12 -32.84 7.14 1.12
N LYS A 13 -32.47 6.36 0.09
CA LYS A 13 -33.42 5.55 -0.67
C LYS A 13 -34.13 4.50 0.20
N ASN A 14 -33.41 3.92 1.16
CA ASN A 14 -33.93 2.86 2.02
C ASN A 14 -34.37 3.33 3.42
N LYS A 15 -34.37 4.64 3.69
CA LYS A 15 -34.72 5.24 5.00
C LYS A 15 -33.89 4.69 6.17
N ILE A 16 -32.62 4.36 5.91
CA ILE A 16 -31.65 3.90 6.90
C ILE A 16 -30.79 5.10 7.36
N SER A 17 -30.28 5.07 8.58
CA SER A 17 -29.32 6.06 9.07
C SER A 17 -28.06 6.08 8.19
N ILE A 18 -27.73 7.25 7.62
CA ILE A 18 -26.50 7.46 6.83
C ILE A 18 -25.26 7.05 7.64
N LEU A 19 -25.23 7.42 8.94
CA LEU A 19 -24.11 7.10 9.82
C LEU A 19 -23.99 5.60 10.07
N HIS A 20 -25.09 4.87 10.09
CA HIS A 20 -25.05 3.41 10.19
C HIS A 20 -24.52 2.76 8.91
N CYS A 21 -24.93 3.26 7.74
CA CYS A 21 -24.34 2.83 6.47
C CYS A 21 -22.84 3.11 6.45
N MET A 22 -22.40 4.29 6.90
CA MET A 22 -20.97 4.60 7.01
C MET A 22 -20.22 3.67 7.97
N ASP A 23 -20.82 3.29 9.11
CA ASP A 23 -20.24 2.31 10.04
C ASP A 23 -20.03 0.94 9.38
N LEU A 24 -21.00 0.49 8.58
CA LEU A 24 -20.86 -0.73 7.78
C LEU A 24 -19.75 -0.59 6.73
N CYS A 25 -19.75 0.55 6.00
CA CYS A 25 -18.72 0.87 5.00
C CYS A 25 -17.31 0.87 5.67
N ALA A 26 -17.18 1.41 6.89
CA ALA A 26 -15.94 1.44 7.67
C ALA A 26 -15.52 0.06 8.17
N LEU A 27 -16.43 -0.77 8.67
CA LEU A 27 -16.11 -2.14 9.08
C LEU A 27 -15.62 -2.98 7.90
N CYS A 28 -16.30 -2.91 6.75
CA CYS A 28 -15.93 -3.66 5.54
C CYS A 28 -14.62 -3.18 4.89
N SER A 29 -14.14 -1.99 5.25
CA SER A 29 -12.89 -1.47 4.70
C SER A 29 -11.68 -2.32 5.11
N GLY A 30 -11.67 -2.90 6.31
CA GLY A 30 -10.55 -3.71 6.81
C GLY A 30 -10.21 -4.91 5.92
N PRO A 31 -11.17 -5.80 5.60
CA PRO A 31 -10.94 -6.88 4.63
C PRO A 31 -10.55 -6.36 3.24
N GLY A 32 -11.17 -5.28 2.77
CA GLY A 32 -10.82 -4.66 1.48
C GLY A 32 -9.36 -4.18 1.43
N ILE A 33 -8.90 -3.52 2.49
CA ILE A 33 -7.51 -3.09 2.65
C ILE A 33 -6.59 -4.32 2.73
N PHE A 34 -6.94 -5.32 3.55
CA PHE A 34 -6.15 -6.55 3.69
C PHE A 34 -5.88 -7.19 2.32
N PHE A 35 -6.93 -7.53 1.57
CA PHE A 35 -6.76 -8.19 0.28
C PHE A 35 -6.10 -7.30 -0.77
N GLY A 36 -6.40 -6.00 -0.78
CA GLY A 36 -5.73 -5.06 -1.68
C GLY A 36 -4.23 -5.03 -1.45
N ARG A 37 -3.78 -5.01 -0.19
CA ARG A 37 -2.36 -5.03 0.17
C ARG A 37 -1.67 -6.36 -0.11
N ILE A 38 -2.36 -7.48 0.07
CA ILE A 38 -1.85 -8.79 -0.36
C ILE A 38 -1.67 -8.82 -1.89
N ALA A 39 -2.61 -8.26 -2.65
CA ALA A 39 -2.46 -8.15 -4.11
C ALA A 39 -1.26 -7.28 -4.50
N ASN A 40 -1.03 -6.14 -3.82
CA ASN A 40 0.16 -5.33 -4.05
C ASN A 40 1.47 -6.10 -3.77
N PHE A 41 1.49 -6.92 -2.71
CA PHE A 41 2.65 -7.77 -2.41
C PHE A 41 2.91 -8.79 -3.52
N ILE A 42 1.87 -9.48 -3.99
CA ILE A 42 1.96 -10.48 -5.07
C ILE A 42 2.46 -9.83 -6.37
N ASN A 43 1.97 -8.63 -6.68
CA ASN A 43 2.36 -7.91 -7.89
C ASN A 43 3.74 -7.23 -7.77
N GLY A 44 4.32 -7.14 -6.58
CA GLY A 44 5.57 -6.43 -6.34
C GLY A 44 5.45 -4.91 -6.45
N GLU A 45 4.28 -4.36 -6.13
CA GLU A 45 3.96 -2.93 -6.22
C GLU A 45 3.98 -2.25 -4.84
N LEU A 46 4.22 -0.93 -4.79
CA LEU A 46 4.22 -0.13 -3.55
C LEU A 46 5.17 -0.70 -2.47
N VAL A 47 6.37 -1.06 -2.90
CA VAL A 47 7.38 -1.69 -2.05
C VAL A 47 7.84 -0.78 -0.91
N GLY A 48 8.33 -1.42 0.16
CA GLY A 48 8.86 -0.71 1.31
C GLY A 48 10.23 -0.07 1.05
N ARG A 49 10.69 0.65 2.08
CA ARG A 49 12.06 1.17 2.14
C ARG A 49 13.08 0.03 2.11
N GLU A 50 14.31 0.40 1.79
CA GLU A 50 15.45 -0.51 1.88
C GLU A 50 15.55 -1.07 3.29
N ALA A 51 15.70 -2.38 3.38
CA ALA A 51 15.81 -3.10 4.63
C ALA A 51 17.27 -3.32 4.99
N PRO A 52 17.61 -3.31 6.28
CA PRO A 52 18.95 -3.66 6.72
C PRO A 52 19.25 -5.13 6.42
N SER A 53 20.53 -5.44 6.18
CA SER A 53 20.99 -6.78 5.78
C SER A 53 20.68 -7.90 6.79
N TRP A 54 20.45 -7.56 8.06
CA TRP A 54 20.09 -8.52 9.10
C TRP A 54 18.61 -8.95 9.07
N LEU A 55 17.75 -8.27 8.30
CA LEU A 55 16.32 -8.56 8.24
C LEU A 55 16.06 -9.86 7.46
N LYS A 56 15.85 -10.96 8.19
CA LYS A 56 15.70 -12.31 7.61
C LYS A 56 14.46 -12.50 6.73
N TRP A 57 13.44 -11.66 6.89
CA TRP A 57 12.20 -11.69 6.10
C TRP A 57 12.10 -10.52 5.11
N GLY A 58 13.21 -9.83 4.84
CA GLY A 58 13.27 -8.86 3.76
C GLY A 58 13.02 -9.53 2.41
N VAL A 59 12.37 -8.81 1.50
CA VAL A 59 12.00 -9.33 0.18
C VAL A 59 12.69 -8.52 -0.90
N ARG A 60 13.20 -9.22 -1.91
CA ARG A 60 13.78 -8.62 -3.12
C ARG A 60 12.74 -8.72 -4.23
N PHE A 61 12.25 -7.58 -4.69
CA PHE A 61 11.20 -7.51 -5.71
C PHE A 61 11.82 -7.31 -7.10
N PRO A 62 11.67 -8.26 -8.04
CA PRO A 62 12.16 -8.10 -9.41
C PRO A 62 11.58 -6.87 -10.11
N GLN A 63 10.34 -6.50 -9.80
CA GLN A 63 9.65 -5.33 -10.35
C GLN A 63 10.34 -4.00 -10.01
N ASP A 64 11.20 -3.96 -8.99
CA ASP A 64 11.96 -2.76 -8.59
C ASP A 64 12.81 -2.23 -9.77
N ILE A 65 13.30 -3.12 -10.65
CA ILE A 65 14.14 -2.76 -11.80
C ILE A 65 13.43 -1.85 -12.80
N LEU A 66 12.10 -1.85 -12.85
CA LEU A 66 11.31 -0.99 -13.74
C LEU A 66 11.42 0.50 -13.39
N SER A 67 11.81 0.81 -12.15
CA SER A 67 11.99 2.19 -11.68
C SER A 67 13.39 2.75 -11.97
N TRP A 68 14.37 1.89 -12.24
CA TRP A 68 15.78 2.27 -12.42
C TRP A 68 16.05 3.17 -13.64
N PRO A 69 15.38 3.02 -14.80
CA PRO A 69 15.55 3.92 -15.94
C PRO A 69 15.39 5.41 -15.62
N SER A 70 14.63 5.75 -14.59
CA SER A 70 14.38 7.14 -14.24
C SER A 70 15.39 7.73 -13.25
N HIS A 71 16.17 6.92 -12.53
CA HIS A 71 16.95 7.41 -11.39
C HIS A 71 18.33 6.75 -11.19
N ASP A 72 18.62 5.62 -11.84
CA ASP A 72 19.82 4.81 -11.54
C ASP A 72 20.36 4.05 -12.76
N THR A 73 21.16 4.74 -13.57
CA THR A 73 21.79 4.17 -14.77
C THR A 73 22.92 3.19 -14.43
N GLU A 74 23.62 3.37 -13.31
CA GLU A 74 24.69 2.47 -12.87
C GLU A 74 24.14 1.08 -12.53
N ARG A 75 23.01 1.02 -11.80
CA ARG A 75 22.33 -0.26 -11.54
C ARG A 75 21.79 -0.91 -12.81
N LEU A 76 21.36 -0.15 -13.82
CA LEU A 76 21.00 -0.74 -15.12
C LEU A 76 22.19 -1.41 -15.79
N LEU A 77 23.39 -0.82 -15.75
CA LEU A 77 24.58 -1.42 -16.34
C LEU A 77 24.93 -2.76 -15.68
N SER A 78 24.68 -2.91 -14.38
CA SER A 78 24.89 -4.16 -13.64
C SER A 78 24.05 -5.34 -14.16
N LEU A 79 22.97 -5.09 -14.92
CA LEU A 79 22.12 -6.13 -15.52
C LEU A 79 22.73 -6.78 -16.78
N SER A 80 23.88 -6.30 -17.25
CA SER A 80 24.55 -6.80 -18.47
C SER A 80 24.65 -8.33 -18.54
N PRO A 81 25.08 -9.07 -17.49
CA PRO A 81 25.17 -10.53 -17.54
C PRO A 81 23.81 -11.23 -17.76
N ILE A 82 22.71 -10.60 -17.32
CA ILE A 82 21.36 -11.13 -17.48
C ILE A 82 20.85 -10.86 -18.90
N VAL A 83 21.15 -9.67 -19.42
CA VAL A 83 20.79 -9.27 -20.79
C VAL A 83 21.47 -10.17 -21.83
N GLU A 84 22.73 -10.52 -21.60
CA GLU A 84 23.48 -11.49 -22.44
C GLU A 84 22.83 -12.89 -22.40
N LYS A 85 22.43 -13.37 -21.21
CA LYS A 85 21.69 -14.64 -21.06
C LYS A 85 20.33 -14.64 -21.77
N LEU A 86 19.74 -13.46 -21.99
CA LEU A 86 18.48 -13.28 -22.74
C LEU A 86 18.70 -13.04 -24.24
N GLY A 87 19.95 -13.12 -24.72
CA GLY A 87 20.31 -13.09 -26.14
C GLY A 87 20.56 -11.70 -26.72
N ALA A 88 20.74 -10.66 -25.89
CA ALA A 88 21.11 -9.33 -26.35
C ALA A 88 22.61 -9.07 -26.15
N SER A 89 23.23 -8.32 -27.07
CA SER A 89 24.65 -7.93 -26.97
C SER A 89 24.86 -6.95 -25.81
N LYS A 90 25.95 -7.18 -25.06
CA LYS A 90 26.40 -6.30 -23.98
C LYS A 90 26.72 -4.90 -24.46
N GLU A 91 27.39 -4.77 -25.61
CA GLU A 91 27.77 -3.49 -26.21
C GLU A 91 26.53 -2.68 -26.58
N TYR A 92 25.52 -3.34 -27.16
CA TYR A 92 24.25 -2.70 -27.49
C TYR A 92 23.48 -2.26 -26.23
N TRP A 93 23.47 -3.09 -25.19
CA TRP A 93 22.87 -2.75 -23.89
C TRP A 93 23.51 -1.50 -23.28
N GLN A 94 24.84 -1.47 -23.20
CA GLN A 94 25.59 -0.35 -22.63
C GLN A 94 25.31 0.94 -23.40
N HIS A 95 25.38 0.88 -24.74
CA HIS A 95 25.06 2.01 -25.60
C HIS A 95 23.60 2.48 -25.43
N ALA A 96 22.64 1.57 -25.25
CA ALA A 96 21.25 1.93 -25.00
C ALA A 96 21.07 2.62 -23.64
N VAL A 97 21.75 2.15 -22.58
CA VAL A 97 21.66 2.76 -21.24
C VAL A 97 22.27 4.16 -21.23
N GLU A 98 23.40 4.37 -21.90
CA GLU A 98 24.04 5.69 -22.03
C GLU A 98 23.17 6.71 -22.76
N ASN A 99 22.39 6.26 -23.75
CA ASN A 99 21.52 7.12 -24.56
C ASN A 99 20.06 7.20 -24.06
N LEU A 100 19.75 6.59 -22.91
CA LEU A 100 18.39 6.48 -22.38
C LEU A 100 17.62 7.82 -22.27
N PRO A 101 18.21 8.95 -21.82
CA PRO A 101 17.48 10.22 -21.73
C PRO A 101 17.08 10.80 -23.10
N ASN A 102 17.87 10.51 -24.13
CA ASN A 102 17.83 11.21 -25.41
C ASN A 102 17.23 10.37 -26.55
N SER A 103 17.03 9.07 -26.34
CA SER A 103 16.59 8.14 -27.38
C SER A 103 15.33 7.38 -26.99
N HIS A 104 14.24 7.63 -27.71
CA HIS A 104 12.98 6.89 -27.52
C HIS A 104 13.15 5.40 -27.84
N SER A 105 13.97 5.04 -28.84
CA SER A 105 14.23 3.63 -29.16
C SER A 105 15.00 2.93 -28.04
N ALA A 106 15.94 3.62 -27.39
CA ALA A 106 16.65 3.09 -26.22
C ALA A 106 15.71 2.86 -25.04
N GLN A 107 14.78 3.80 -24.77
CA GLN A 107 13.76 3.65 -23.73
C GLN A 107 12.86 2.45 -23.98
N VAL A 108 12.35 2.28 -25.21
CA VAL A 108 11.50 1.14 -25.58
C VAL A 108 12.27 -0.18 -25.44
N PHE A 109 13.51 -0.23 -25.94
CA PHE A 109 14.35 -1.42 -25.84
C PHE A 109 14.62 -1.81 -24.38
N ILE A 110 15.04 -0.85 -23.55
CA ILE A 110 15.32 -1.09 -22.13
C ILE A 110 14.07 -1.58 -21.41
N ASN A 111 12.93 -0.91 -21.58
CA ASN A 111 11.68 -1.32 -20.95
C ASN A 111 11.22 -2.72 -21.40
N SER A 112 11.41 -3.06 -22.69
CA SER A 112 11.15 -4.40 -23.20
C SER A 112 12.06 -5.45 -22.55
N MET A 113 13.37 -5.17 -22.44
CA MET A 113 14.33 -6.07 -21.81
C MET A 113 14.05 -6.27 -20.33
N LEU A 114 13.76 -5.21 -19.57
CA LEU A 114 13.39 -5.31 -18.16
C LEU A 114 12.12 -6.15 -17.97
N SER A 115 11.12 -5.98 -18.85
CA SER A 115 9.90 -6.80 -18.84
C SER A 115 10.21 -8.27 -19.09
N ARG A 116 11.12 -8.59 -20.03
CA ARG A 116 11.57 -9.96 -20.30
C ARG A 116 12.33 -10.58 -19.12
N ILE A 117 13.12 -9.78 -18.38
CA ILE A 117 13.79 -10.24 -17.16
C ILE A 117 12.74 -10.63 -16.11
N ILE A 118 11.74 -9.78 -15.89
CA ILE A 118 10.66 -10.04 -14.93
C ILE A 118 9.86 -11.28 -15.34
N ASP A 119 9.50 -11.39 -16.62
CA ASP A 119 8.79 -12.55 -17.18
C ASP A 119 9.57 -13.85 -16.95
N ALA A 120 10.89 -13.83 -17.17
CA ALA A 120 11.73 -14.99 -16.92
C ALA A 120 11.77 -15.38 -15.43
N VAL A 121 11.77 -14.40 -14.52
CA VAL A 121 11.69 -14.66 -13.08
C VAL A 121 10.31 -15.23 -12.69
N GLN A 122 9.23 -14.71 -13.26
CA GLN A 122 7.87 -15.21 -13.02
C GLN A 122 7.70 -16.66 -13.50
N HIS A 123 8.36 -17.02 -14.60
CA HIS A 123 8.43 -18.39 -15.10
C HIS A 123 9.52 -19.25 -14.42
N SER A 124 10.03 -18.82 -13.26
CA SER A 124 10.99 -19.58 -12.42
C SER A 124 12.30 -19.95 -13.12
N ASN A 125 12.84 -19.07 -13.98
CA ASN A 125 14.16 -19.25 -14.57
C ASN A 125 15.26 -19.04 -13.52
N ILE A 126 15.71 -20.15 -12.92
CA ILE A 126 16.68 -20.19 -11.82
C ILE A 126 17.98 -19.45 -12.18
N ALA A 127 18.49 -19.63 -13.41
CA ALA A 127 19.74 -19.01 -13.84
C ALA A 127 19.68 -17.47 -13.85
N ILE A 128 18.52 -16.90 -14.17
CA ILE A 128 18.27 -15.46 -14.11
C ILE A 128 18.03 -15.03 -12.67
N MET A 129 17.24 -15.78 -11.91
CA MET A 129 16.96 -15.49 -10.50
C MET A 129 18.25 -15.41 -9.66
N ASP A 130 19.15 -16.38 -9.80
CA ASP A 130 20.42 -16.43 -9.06
C ASP A 130 21.35 -15.26 -9.41
N THR A 131 21.30 -14.81 -10.67
CA THR A 131 22.12 -13.68 -11.13
C THR A 131 21.52 -12.34 -10.70
N LEU A 132 20.18 -12.25 -10.67
CA LEU A 132 19.46 -11.03 -10.33
C LEU A 132 19.40 -10.79 -8.81
N ALA A 133 19.26 -11.86 -8.03
CA ALA A 133 19.11 -11.80 -6.58
C ALA A 133 20.15 -10.92 -5.85
N PRO A 134 21.48 -10.99 -6.13
CA PRO A 134 22.46 -10.14 -5.45
C PRO A 134 22.39 -8.66 -5.87
N ILE A 135 21.77 -8.35 -7.03
CA ILE A 135 21.68 -6.98 -7.58
C ILE A 135 20.45 -6.24 -7.01
N LEU A 136 19.40 -7.00 -6.69
CA LEU A 136 18.15 -6.44 -6.16
C LEU A 136 18.32 -5.91 -4.73
N THR A 137 17.65 -4.79 -4.49
CA THR A 137 17.58 -4.17 -3.16
C THR A 137 16.79 -5.07 -2.21
N LEU A 138 17.32 -5.35 -1.03
CA LEU A 138 16.54 -5.96 0.04
C LEU A 138 15.59 -4.90 0.59
N ARG A 139 14.28 -5.18 0.62
CA ARG A 139 13.27 -4.21 1.07
C ARG A 139 12.38 -4.78 2.18
N HIS A 140 11.82 -3.88 2.97
CA HIS A 140 10.74 -4.25 3.89
C HIS A 140 9.51 -4.67 3.06
N PRO A 141 8.88 -5.82 3.33
CA PRO A 141 7.59 -6.17 2.74
C PRO A 141 6.46 -5.35 3.40
N SER A 142 6.49 -4.03 3.23
CA SER A 142 5.57 -3.08 3.89
C SER A 142 4.12 -3.38 3.58
N GLN A 143 3.83 -3.93 2.40
CA GLN A 143 2.48 -4.33 2.01
C GLN A 143 1.91 -5.41 2.94
N ILE A 144 2.74 -6.35 3.42
CA ILE A 144 2.32 -7.35 4.40
C ILE A 144 2.06 -6.69 5.76
N TYR A 145 2.90 -5.75 6.16
CA TYR A 145 2.69 -4.98 7.40
C TYR A 145 1.37 -4.19 7.32
N GLU A 146 1.13 -3.51 6.20
CA GLU A 146 -0.10 -2.75 5.93
C GLU A 146 -1.32 -3.70 5.85
N ALA A 147 -1.21 -4.86 5.20
CA ALA A 147 -2.29 -5.85 5.16
C ALA A 147 -2.70 -6.29 6.58
N LEU A 148 -1.71 -6.71 7.38
CA LEU A 148 -1.95 -7.19 8.74
C LEU A 148 -2.42 -6.07 9.67
N MET A 149 -1.78 -4.91 9.63
CA MET A 149 -2.07 -3.84 10.58
C MET A 149 -3.25 -2.99 10.13
N GLU A 150 -3.20 -2.37 8.95
CA GLU A 150 -4.26 -1.47 8.45
C GLU A 150 -5.53 -2.25 8.06
N GLY A 151 -5.39 -3.51 7.65
CA GLY A 151 -6.49 -4.39 7.27
C GLY A 151 -7.00 -5.25 8.42
N LEU A 152 -6.26 -6.31 8.77
CA LEU A 152 -6.72 -7.35 9.69
C LEU A 152 -6.88 -6.84 11.14
N ILE A 153 -5.85 -6.19 11.70
CA ILE A 153 -5.89 -5.71 13.09
C ILE A 153 -6.96 -4.63 13.27
N VAL A 154 -7.00 -3.63 12.37
CA VAL A 154 -8.06 -2.60 12.42
C VAL A 154 -9.44 -3.23 12.31
N PHE A 155 -9.65 -4.21 11.41
CA PHE A 155 -10.92 -4.94 11.32
C PHE A 155 -11.29 -5.61 12.64
N LEU A 156 -10.36 -6.33 13.27
CA LEU A 156 -10.60 -7.00 14.55
C LEU A 156 -10.88 -6.02 15.69
N LEU A 157 -10.20 -4.86 15.72
CA LEU A 157 -10.47 -3.80 16.68
C LEU A 157 -11.86 -3.20 16.49
N LEU A 158 -12.28 -2.95 15.25
CA LEU A 158 -13.64 -2.47 14.96
C LEU A 158 -14.69 -3.51 15.29
N LEU A 159 -14.42 -4.79 15.01
CA LEU A 159 -15.27 -5.87 15.45
C LEU A 159 -15.40 -5.88 16.98
N PHE A 160 -14.29 -5.74 17.69
CA PHE A 160 -14.32 -5.65 19.15
C PHE A 160 -15.12 -4.44 19.67
N VAL A 161 -15.14 -3.31 18.97
CA VAL A 161 -16.03 -2.19 19.31
C VAL A 161 -17.49 -2.53 18.99
N TRP A 162 -17.74 -3.17 17.85
CA TRP A 162 -19.08 -3.54 17.38
C TRP A 162 -19.78 -4.56 18.28
N ARG A 163 -19.03 -5.31 19.10
CA ARG A 163 -19.58 -6.33 20.01
C ARG A 163 -20.70 -5.83 20.93
N LYS A 164 -20.72 -4.53 21.27
CA LYS A 164 -21.73 -3.90 22.15
C LYS A 164 -22.58 -2.89 21.38
N ALA A 165 -23.77 -2.62 21.92
CA ALA A 165 -24.71 -1.66 21.37
C ALA A 165 -24.08 -0.26 21.34
N ARG A 166 -24.17 0.37 20.18
CA ARG A 166 -23.50 1.63 19.86
C ARG A 166 -24.41 2.56 19.09
N LYS A 167 -24.16 3.87 19.19
CA LYS A 167 -24.87 4.84 18.36
C LYS A 167 -24.31 4.83 16.93
N PRO A 168 -25.11 5.15 15.91
CA PRO A 168 -24.63 5.29 14.54
C PRO A 168 -23.48 6.30 14.43
N GLY A 169 -22.44 5.96 13.68
CA GLY A 169 -21.24 6.76 13.43
C GLY A 169 -20.06 6.41 14.36
N ILE A 170 -20.29 5.67 15.44
CA ILE A 170 -19.23 5.36 16.41
C ILE A 170 -18.15 4.48 15.78
N ILE A 171 -18.52 3.48 14.97
CA ILE A 171 -17.55 2.59 14.31
C ILE A 171 -16.71 3.37 13.30
N SER A 172 -17.33 4.26 12.54
CA SER A 172 -16.64 5.16 11.60
C SER A 172 -15.63 6.05 12.32
N GLY A 173 -15.98 6.58 13.49
CA GLY A 173 -15.06 7.37 14.31
C GLY A 173 -13.86 6.55 14.81
N TYR A 174 -14.10 5.32 15.30
CA TYR A 174 -13.02 4.42 15.71
C TYR A 174 -12.15 3.98 14.53
N PHE A 175 -12.73 3.78 13.34
CA PHE A 175 -11.98 3.48 12.14
C PHE A 175 -10.99 4.58 11.83
N LEU A 176 -11.42 5.85 11.83
CA LEU A 176 -10.53 7.00 11.61
C LEU A 176 -9.36 7.01 12.61
N ILE A 177 -9.61 6.71 13.88
CA ILE A 177 -8.55 6.70 14.91
C ILE A 177 -7.61 5.51 14.73
N PHE A 178 -8.13 4.28 14.67
CA PHE A 178 -7.31 3.07 14.61
C PHE A 178 -6.53 2.97 13.30
N TYR A 179 -7.18 3.26 12.18
CA TYR A 179 -6.52 3.25 10.87
C TYR A 179 -5.37 4.25 10.85
N SER A 180 -5.60 5.49 11.30
CA SER A 180 -4.57 6.53 11.29
C SER A 180 -3.42 6.27 12.26
N ALA A 181 -3.69 5.71 13.44
CA ALA A 181 -2.63 5.32 14.38
C ALA A 181 -1.69 4.27 13.76
N VAL A 182 -2.27 3.25 13.13
CA VAL A 182 -1.50 2.22 12.43
C VAL A 182 -0.78 2.78 11.19
N ARG A 183 -1.45 3.63 10.41
CA ARG A 183 -0.89 4.26 9.21
C ARG A 183 0.41 4.99 9.50
N ILE A 184 0.46 5.75 10.61
CA ILE A 184 1.67 6.46 11.05
C ILE A 184 2.83 5.48 11.25
N PHE A 185 2.57 4.35 11.89
CA PHE A 185 3.59 3.32 12.12
C PHE A 185 4.03 2.64 10.81
N CYS A 186 3.09 2.27 9.94
CA CYS A 186 3.40 1.60 8.66
C CYS A 186 4.18 2.51 7.69
N GLU A 187 3.99 3.83 7.78
CA GLU A 187 4.66 4.81 6.93
C GLU A 187 6.19 4.82 7.12
N GLU A 188 6.69 4.42 8.29
CA GLU A 188 8.14 4.30 8.55
C GLU A 188 8.79 3.23 7.68
N PHE A 189 8.04 2.20 7.29
CA PHE A 189 8.51 1.11 6.45
C PHE A 189 8.19 1.31 4.97
N ARG A 190 7.31 2.25 4.64
CA ARG A 190 6.86 2.50 3.26
C ARG A 190 7.81 3.46 2.54
N MET A 191 8.08 3.18 1.27
CA MET A 191 8.87 4.09 0.43
C MET A 191 8.10 5.40 0.20
N PRO A 192 8.70 6.57 0.46
CA PRO A 192 8.04 7.84 0.19
C PRO A 192 7.90 8.07 -1.32
N ASP A 193 6.77 8.60 -1.76
CA ASP A 193 6.54 8.90 -3.17
C ASP A 193 7.55 9.97 -3.65
N LEU A 194 8.34 9.63 -4.67
CA LEU A 194 9.43 10.44 -5.24
C LEU A 194 9.01 11.87 -5.64
N GLN A 195 7.75 12.06 -6.02
CA GLN A 195 7.23 13.35 -6.49
C GLN A 195 6.82 14.32 -5.37
N ILE A 196 6.84 13.86 -4.12
CA ILE A 196 6.10 14.50 -3.03
C ILE A 196 7.00 14.97 -1.89
N GLY A 197 8.08 14.23 -1.60
CA GLY A 197 9.03 14.55 -0.54
C GLY A 197 8.43 14.65 0.87
N PHE A 198 9.27 15.01 1.85
CA PHE A 198 8.81 15.40 3.18
C PHE A 198 8.18 16.79 3.13
N GLN A 199 7.12 16.99 3.91
CA GLN A 199 6.42 18.27 4.02
C GLN A 199 6.90 19.06 5.24
N LEU A 200 6.22 20.18 5.52
CA LEU A 200 6.46 21.03 6.69
C LEU A 200 6.67 20.17 7.96
N PHE A 201 7.72 20.48 8.73
CA PHE A 201 8.19 19.75 9.93
C PHE A 201 8.79 18.35 9.70
N GLY A 202 9.13 17.97 8.45
CA GLY A 202 9.74 16.68 8.17
C GLY A 202 8.78 15.50 8.25
N LEU A 203 7.46 15.76 8.25
CA LEU A 203 6.43 14.73 8.24
C LEU A 203 6.04 14.34 6.82
N THR A 204 5.65 13.08 6.62
CA THR A 204 5.10 12.61 5.35
C THR A 204 3.65 13.08 5.15
N ARG A 205 3.15 13.02 3.91
CA ARG A 205 1.72 13.26 3.62
C ARG A 205 0.81 12.31 4.41
N GLY A 206 1.21 11.05 4.54
CA GLY A 206 0.45 10.04 5.29
C GLY A 206 0.31 10.40 6.77
N GLN A 207 1.36 10.94 7.38
CA GLN A 207 1.35 11.37 8.78
C GLN A 207 0.45 12.59 8.99
N TRP A 208 0.52 13.60 8.12
CA TRP A 208 -0.37 14.77 8.19
C TRP A 208 -1.84 14.39 8.07
N LEU A 209 -2.18 13.57 7.08
CA LEU A 209 -3.55 13.09 6.89
C LEU A 209 -4.04 12.31 8.12
N SER A 210 -3.15 11.50 8.71
CA SER A 210 -3.46 10.71 9.90
C SER A 210 -3.76 11.58 11.13
N ILE A 211 -3.02 12.67 11.35
CA ILE A 211 -3.29 13.62 12.44
C ILE A 211 -4.70 14.24 12.30
N ILE A 212 -5.06 14.66 11.09
CA ILE A 212 -6.38 15.24 10.79
C ILE A 212 -7.48 14.20 11.03
N MET A 213 -7.28 12.97 10.55
CA MET A 213 -8.24 11.88 10.70
C MET A 213 -8.44 11.47 12.16
N ILE A 214 -7.38 11.40 12.97
CA ILE A 214 -7.49 11.14 14.43
C ILE A 214 -8.33 12.22 15.09
N SER A 215 -8.03 13.49 14.80
CA SER A 215 -8.75 14.64 15.36
C SER A 215 -10.23 14.60 14.98
N LEU A 216 -10.52 14.35 13.71
CA LEU A 216 -11.89 14.21 13.20
C LEU A 216 -12.61 13.02 13.85
N GLY A 217 -11.96 11.87 13.97
CA GLY A 217 -12.50 10.68 14.61
C GLY A 217 -12.89 10.93 16.07
N MET A 218 -12.03 11.59 16.83
CA MET A 218 -12.30 11.95 18.23
C MET A 218 -13.51 12.91 18.34
N ILE A 219 -13.55 13.96 17.52
CA ILE A 219 -14.66 14.92 17.49
C ILE A 219 -15.97 14.20 17.14
N CYS A 220 -15.96 13.36 16.11
CA CYS A 220 -17.10 12.56 15.66
C CYS A 220 -17.64 11.65 16.77
N ILE A 221 -16.76 10.90 17.45
CA ILE A 221 -17.17 10.02 18.56
C ILE A 221 -17.81 10.83 19.67
N ILE A 222 -17.16 11.90 20.15
CA ILE A 222 -17.67 12.73 21.26
C ILE A 222 -19.04 13.32 20.91
N TYR A 223 -19.18 13.82 19.68
CA TYR A 223 -20.41 14.45 19.22
C TYR A 223 -21.54 13.44 19.05
N TRP A 224 -21.32 12.30 18.39
CA TRP A 224 -22.36 11.29 18.16
C TRP A 224 -22.71 10.49 19.42
N ALA A 225 -21.75 10.30 20.34
CA ALA A 225 -22.03 9.68 21.64
C ALA A 225 -23.05 10.48 22.47
N LYS A 226 -23.10 11.81 22.31
CA LYS A 226 -24.03 12.69 23.03
C LYS A 226 -25.42 12.82 22.40
N ARG A 227 -25.62 12.36 21.16
CA ARG A 227 -26.92 12.51 20.48
C ARG A 227 -28.02 11.63 21.11
N PRO A 228 -29.27 12.11 21.26
CA PRO A 228 -30.38 11.32 21.79
C PRO A 228 -30.94 10.37 20.71
N VAL A 229 -30.11 9.46 20.23
CA VAL A 229 -30.46 8.46 19.21
C VAL A 229 -30.35 7.08 19.84
N GLU A 230 -31.26 6.20 19.47
CA GLU A 230 -31.24 4.80 19.90
C GLU A 230 -29.92 4.12 19.52
N LYS A 231 -29.45 3.27 20.43
CA LYS A 231 -28.29 2.44 20.14
C LYS A 231 -28.72 1.33 19.19
N LEU A 232 -27.91 1.09 18.17
CA LEU A 232 -28.01 -0.09 17.35
C LEU A 232 -27.24 -1.21 18.06
N GLY A 233 -27.82 -2.41 18.15
CA GLY A 233 -27.28 -3.53 18.92
C GLY A 233 -25.95 -4.10 18.39
N GLY A 234 -25.16 -4.72 19.27
CA GLY A 234 -24.01 -5.54 18.93
C GLY A 234 -24.35 -7.03 18.97
N TRP A 235 -23.43 -7.89 18.52
CA TRP A 235 -23.69 -9.35 18.53
C TRP A 235 -23.65 -9.99 19.91
N LEU A 236 -23.19 -9.27 20.95
CA LEU A 236 -23.33 -9.73 22.34
C LEU A 236 -24.67 -9.29 22.96
N ASP A 237 -25.40 -8.38 22.32
CA ASP A 237 -26.68 -7.90 22.83
C ASP A 237 -27.84 -8.75 22.28
N SER A 238 -27.66 -10.07 22.28
CA SER A 238 -28.78 -11.00 22.17
C SER A 238 -29.43 -11.16 23.54
N GLN A 239 -30.22 -10.16 23.93
CA GLN A 239 -31.41 -10.20 24.80
C GLN A 239 -31.89 -8.77 25.10
#